data_AF-A0A5Z4DLN4-F1
#
_entry.id   AF-A0A5Z4DLN4-F1
#
_cell.length_a   1.000
_cell.length_b   1.000
_cell.length_c   1.000
_cell.angle_alpha   90.00
_cell.angle_beta   90.00
_cell.angle_gamma   90.00
#
_symmetry.space_group_name_H-M   'P 1'
#
loop_
_entity.id
_entity.type
_entity.pdbx_description
1 polymer ?
#
loop_
_entity_poly.entity_id
_entity_poly.type
_entity_poly.pdbx_seq_one_letter_code
_entity_poly.pdbx_strand_id
1 'polypeptide(L)'
;MSNMTVNTILKRLHRQHSFESKNSATCVGCGCTDNNACVNEFREACYWLKVNRQTGLGVCSFCPEFLSHPLNDVGKSGNPLKTGGEV
;
A
#
# COMPACT_ATOMS: atom_id res chain seq x y z
N MET A 1 -30.90 -27.44 -21.87
CA MET A 1 -30.65 -26.02 -21.56
C MET A 1 -30.98 -25.78 -20.09
N SER A 2 -29.99 -25.84 -19.20
CA SER A 2 -30.12 -25.41 -17.80
C SER A 2 -28.83 -24.68 -17.41
N ASN A 3 -28.63 -23.52 -18.03
CA ASN A 3 -27.49 -22.63 -17.81
C ASN A 3 -27.71 -21.79 -16.54
N MET A 4 -28.01 -22.44 -15.42
CA MET A 4 -28.33 -21.77 -14.17
C MET A 4 -27.25 -21.92 -13.09
N THR A 5 -26.17 -22.68 -13.37
CA THR A 5 -25.16 -23.02 -12.34
C THR A 5 -23.77 -22.43 -12.60
N VAL A 6 -23.44 -22.03 -13.83
CA VAL A 6 -22.10 -21.50 -14.15
C VAL A 6 -21.91 -20.08 -13.60
N ASN A 7 -22.95 -19.23 -13.74
CA ASN A 7 -22.91 -17.84 -13.26
C ASN A 7 -22.81 -17.71 -11.73
N THR A 8 -23.16 -18.75 -10.98
CA THR A 8 -23.09 -18.75 -9.51
C THR A 8 -21.68 -19.12 -9.01
N ILE A 9 -20.94 -19.91 -9.79
CA ILE A 9 -19.55 -20.31 -9.48
C ILE A 9 -18.59 -19.13 -9.78
N LEU A 10 -18.79 -18.41 -10.89
CA LEU A 10 -18.02 -17.19 -11.20
C LEU A 10 -18.26 -16.06 -10.19
N LYS A 11 -19.47 -15.93 -9.62
CA LYS A 11 -19.76 -14.96 -8.56
C LYS A 11 -19.09 -15.30 -7.21
N ARG A 12 -18.66 -16.54 -6.98
CA ARG A 12 -17.88 -16.90 -5.78
C ARG A 12 -16.39 -16.59 -5.95
N LEU A 13 -15.85 -16.70 -7.15
CA LEU A 13 -14.43 -16.41 -7.44
C LEU A 13 -14.12 -14.90 -7.36
N HIS A 14 -15.05 -14.02 -7.75
CA HIS A 14 -14.88 -12.57 -7.57
C HIS A 14 -14.96 -12.09 -6.11
N ARG A 15 -15.43 -12.93 -5.18
CA ARG A 15 -15.47 -12.56 -3.75
C ARG A 15 -14.16 -12.88 -3.01
N GLN A 16 -13.20 -13.57 -3.63
CA GLN A 16 -11.90 -13.86 -3.01
C GLN A 16 -10.86 -12.75 -3.23
N HIS A 17 -11.09 -11.81 -4.14
CA HIS A 17 -10.13 -10.76 -4.50
C HIS A 17 -10.14 -9.51 -3.58
N SER A 18 -10.66 -9.62 -2.35
CA SER A 18 -10.65 -8.49 -1.40
C SER A 18 -10.19 -8.85 0.01
N PHE A 19 -9.73 -10.08 0.23
CA PHE A 19 -9.14 -10.49 1.52
C PHE A 19 -7.60 -10.35 1.51
N GLU A 20 -7.05 -9.52 0.63
CA GLU A 20 -5.61 -9.35 0.49
C GLU A 20 -5.27 -7.88 0.31
N SER A 21 -5.63 -7.06 1.30
CA SER A 21 -5.18 -5.67 1.35
C SER A 21 -5.64 -5.04 2.67
N LYS A 22 -4.88 -5.22 3.74
CA LYS A 22 -5.08 -4.30 4.88
C LYS A 22 -3.87 -3.96 5.73
N ASN A 23 -2.65 -4.33 5.33
CA ASN A 23 -1.47 -3.96 6.11
C ASN A 23 -0.14 -4.01 5.34
N SER A 24 -0.20 -3.92 4.00
CA SER A 24 1.03 -3.73 3.22
C SER A 24 1.54 -2.32 3.48
N ALA A 25 2.81 -2.22 3.86
CA ALA A 25 3.50 -0.97 4.05
C ALA A 25 4.31 -0.61 2.81
N THR A 26 4.39 0.68 2.51
CA THR A 26 5.18 1.24 1.40
C THR A 26 6.27 2.13 1.97
N CYS A 27 7.50 1.96 1.49
CA CYS A 27 8.60 2.81 1.93
C CYS A 27 8.44 4.23 1.36
N VAL A 28 8.54 5.25 2.22
CA VAL A 28 8.44 6.66 1.79
C VAL A 28 9.64 7.14 0.97
N GLY A 29 10.78 6.44 1.05
CA GLY A 29 12.00 6.79 0.30
C GLY A 29 12.03 6.14 -1.09
N CYS A 30 12.01 4.80 -1.14
CA CYS A 30 12.18 4.04 -2.38
C CYS A 30 10.90 3.39 -2.93
N GLY A 31 9.79 3.42 -2.17
CA GLY A 31 8.54 2.78 -2.58
C GLY A 31 8.50 1.24 -2.47
N CYS A 32 9.52 0.60 -1.87
CA CYS A 32 9.47 -0.85 -1.65
C CYS A 32 8.30 -1.25 -0.75
N THR A 33 7.79 -2.47 -0.90
CA THR A 33 6.66 -3.00 -0.12
C THR A 33 6.98 -4.36 0.50
N ASP A 34 6.09 -4.89 1.34
CA ASP A 34 6.28 -6.23 1.95
C ASP A 34 6.50 -7.34 0.90
N ASN A 35 5.97 -7.19 -0.31
CA ASN A 35 6.10 -8.16 -1.40
C ASN A 35 7.09 -7.73 -2.50
N ASN A 36 7.66 -6.53 -2.41
CA ASN A 36 8.57 -5.98 -3.42
C ASN A 36 9.69 -5.18 -2.75
N ALA A 37 10.70 -5.90 -2.25
CA ALA A 37 11.85 -5.31 -1.59
C ALA A 37 12.86 -4.73 -2.60
N CYS A 38 13.59 -3.70 -2.20
CA CYS A 38 14.80 -3.29 -2.90
C CYS A 38 15.85 -4.41 -2.81
N VAL A 39 16.70 -4.48 -3.82
CA VAL A 39 17.80 -5.46 -3.90
C VAL A 39 19.08 -4.72 -4.27
N ASN A 40 20.17 -4.95 -3.55
CA ASN A 40 21.48 -4.35 -3.85
C ASN A 40 22.28 -5.21 -4.87
N GLU A 41 23.49 -4.76 -5.21
CA GLU A 41 24.40 -5.48 -6.11
C GLU A 41 24.79 -6.88 -5.62
N PHE A 42 24.73 -7.12 -4.31
CA PHE A 42 25.01 -8.41 -3.66
C PHE A 42 23.78 -9.31 -3.56
N ARG A 43 22.64 -8.92 -4.16
CA ARG A 43 21.35 -9.61 -4.09
C ARG A 43 20.73 -9.66 -2.69
N GLU A 44 21.13 -8.76 -1.81
CA GLU A 44 20.54 -8.65 -0.48
C GLU A 44 19.29 -7.79 -0.56
N ALA A 45 18.19 -8.29 0.02
CA ALA A 45 16.93 -7.59 0.11
C ALA A 45 16.93 -6.58 1.26
N CYS A 46 16.33 -5.41 1.04
CA CYS A 46 16.09 -4.48 2.14
C CYS A 46 15.07 -5.03 3.14
N TYR A 47 15.08 -4.50 4.37
CA TYR A 47 14.14 -4.86 5.43
C TYR A 47 13.59 -3.60 6.10
N TRP A 48 12.48 -3.70 6.83
CA TRP A 48 11.88 -2.55 7.51
C TRP A 48 12.74 -2.12 8.71
N LEU A 49 13.18 -0.85 8.73
CA LEU A 49 13.77 -0.21 9.91
C LEU A 49 12.69 0.41 10.81
N LYS A 50 11.67 1.00 10.19
CA LYS A 50 10.52 1.63 10.85
C LYS A 50 9.29 1.38 9.99
N VAL A 51 8.19 0.91 10.56
CA VAL A 51 6.96 0.64 9.80
C VAL A 51 5.73 0.95 10.63
N ASN A 52 4.81 1.70 10.04
CA ASN A 52 3.48 1.94 10.57
C ASN A 52 2.44 1.31 9.65
N ARG A 53 2.07 0.06 9.96
CA ARG A 53 1.12 -0.71 9.15
C ARG A 53 -0.29 -0.13 9.18
N GLN A 54 -0.68 0.59 10.24
CA GLN A 54 -1.98 1.27 10.31
C GLN A 54 -2.13 2.29 9.17
N THR A 55 -1.04 3.01 8.86
CA THR A 55 -0.99 4.00 7.77
C THR A 55 -0.50 3.40 6.45
N GLY A 56 -0.01 2.17 6.44
CA GLY A 56 0.62 1.55 5.26
C GLY A 56 1.93 2.22 4.85
N LEU A 57 2.65 2.88 5.76
CA LEU A 57 3.91 3.59 5.47
C LEU A 57 5.08 3.01 6.27
N GLY A 58 6.28 3.08 5.69
CA GLY A 58 7.50 2.58 6.33
C GLY A 58 8.78 3.23 5.81
N VAL A 59 9.90 2.84 6.41
CA VAL A 59 11.27 3.17 6.02
C VAL A 59 12.05 1.86 6.01
N CYS A 60 12.63 1.52 4.86
CA CYS A 60 13.45 0.32 4.71
C CYS A 60 14.92 0.61 5.02
N SER A 61 15.72 -0.45 5.13
CA SER A 61 17.15 -0.39 5.43
C SER A 61 18.00 0.32 4.37
N PHE A 62 17.48 0.47 3.15
CA PHE A 62 18.15 1.17 2.07
C PHE A 62 17.80 2.66 2.01
N CYS A 63 16.85 3.12 2.83
CA CYS A 63 16.44 4.52 2.92
C CYS A 63 16.63 5.10 4.33
N PRO A 64 17.81 4.96 4.97
CA PRO A 64 18.02 5.40 6.34
C PRO A 64 17.80 6.92 6.52
N GLU A 65 18.02 7.72 5.47
CA GLU A 65 17.77 9.17 5.50
C GLU A 65 16.32 9.56 5.79
N PHE A 66 15.35 8.65 5.58
CA PHE A 66 13.93 8.90 5.84
C PHE A 66 13.46 8.44 7.23
N LEU A 67 14.34 7.99 8.12
CA LEU A 67 13.95 7.50 9.46
C LEU A 67 13.23 8.56 10.31
N SER A 68 13.65 9.82 10.17
CA SER A 68 13.04 10.97 10.83
C SER A 68 11.73 11.40 10.16
N HIS A 69 11.37 10.85 9.00
CA HIS A 69 10.13 11.19 8.30
C HIS A 69 8.92 10.68 9.10
N PRO A 70 7.87 11.50 9.25
CA PRO A 70 6.63 11.07 9.88
C PRO A 70 5.96 9.97 9.05
N LEU A 71 5.51 8.90 9.71
CA LEU A 71 4.77 7.79 9.08
C LEU A 71 3.29 7.89 9.46
N ASN A 72 2.80 9.11 9.47
CA ASN A 72 1.46 9.44 9.90
C ASN A 72 0.74 9.87 8.63
N ASP A 73 -0.35 9.18 8.28
CA ASP A 73 -1.27 9.44 7.16
C ASP A 73 -0.76 10.51 6.16
N VAL A 74 -0.07 10.09 5.10
CA VAL A 74 -0.06 10.88 3.86
C VAL A 74 -1.48 10.76 3.34
N GLY A 75 -2.34 11.68 3.80
CA GLY A 75 -3.76 11.63 3.54
C GLY A 75 -4.02 11.39 2.06
N LYS A 76 -5.11 10.68 1.78
CA LYS A 76 -5.82 10.79 0.52
C LYS A 76 -5.66 12.21 -0.03
N SER A 77 -4.83 12.39 -1.05
CA SER A 77 -4.92 13.50 -1.98
C SER A 77 -6.24 13.33 -2.70
N GLY A 78 -7.29 13.80 -2.04
CA GLY A 78 -8.68 13.62 -2.40
C GLY A 78 -9.52 14.65 -1.68
N ASN A 79 -9.18 15.94 -1.86
CA ASN A 79 -10.15 17.01 -1.72
C ASN A 79 -9.76 18.24 -2.57
N PRO A 80 -10.47 18.53 -3.67
CA PRO A 80 -10.59 19.89 -4.17
C PRO A 80 -11.70 20.59 -3.38
N LEU A 81 -11.34 21.28 -2.29
CA LEU A 81 -12.26 22.25 -1.68
C LEU A 81 -11.47 23.44 -1.14
N LYS A 82 -11.14 24.37 -2.05
CA LYS A 82 -11.10 25.78 -1.69
C LYS A 82 -12.54 26.28 -1.79
N THR A 83 -13.21 26.33 -0.65
CA THR A 83 -14.45 27.09 -0.44
C THR A 83 -14.20 28.56 -0.79
N GLY A 84 -15.19 29.18 -1.43
CA GLY A 84 -15.13 30.56 -1.91
C GLY A 84 -14.76 31.59 -0.84
N GLY A 85 -14.06 32.64 -1.29
CA GLY A 85 -14.01 33.93 -0.64
C GLY A 85 -14.77 34.92 -1.52
N GLU A 86 -15.96 35.28 -1.06
CA GLU A 86 -16.78 36.37 -1.57
C GLU A 86 -16.31 37.65 -0.85
N VAL A 87 -15.81 38.64 -1.60
CA VAL A 87 -15.92 40.09 -1.36
C VAL A 87 -15.79 40.84 -2.69
#